data_AF-A0A970K2A3-F1
#
_entry.id   AF-A0A970K2A3-F1
#
_cell.length_a   1.000
_cell.length_b   1.000
_cell.length_c   1.000
_cell.angle_alpha   90.00
_cell.angle_beta   90.00
_cell.angle_gamma   90.00
#
_symmetry.space_group_name_H-M   'P 1'
#
loop_
_entity.id
_entity.type
_entity.pdbx_description
1 polymer ?
#
loop_
_entity_poly.entity_id
_entity_poly.type
_entity_poly.pdbx_seq_one_letter_code
_entity_poly.pdbx_strand_id
1 'polypeptide(L)'
;MHMISTQMMKLADANQWKVNTTDDMIFGEYNGYLFTILEGKRFKAVITPISGISPTALEQIMQYLDTQKQSLRLLNYDASDNFLCVRVKEGIFPISHNQMEMILGQLSGLFDLYEIPADACVICGETAQRRGLYMGLFCNLHKACEQEDMIDFTAVLRPETNGYEPGAPEGAGGTVETAQTAEDTVYAAESRPAVISGPVQEGPSEDEPPLAKEAPADKQAGGQP
;
A
#
# COMPACT_ATOMS: atom_id res chain seq x y z
N MET A 1 13.73 4.29 19.07
CA MET A 1 13.05 5.06 18.03
C MET A 1 13.73 4.75 16.72
N HIS A 2 13.09 3.96 15.87
CA HIS A 2 13.42 4.08 14.46
C HIS A 2 12.90 5.44 14.01
N MET A 3 13.65 6.08 13.12
CA MET A 3 13.32 7.36 12.53
C MET A 3 13.23 7.09 11.04
N ILE A 4 12.16 7.55 10.40
CA ILE A 4 11.99 7.49 8.94
C ILE A 4 13.28 7.96 8.26
N SER A 5 13.83 7.15 7.35
CA SER A 5 15.07 7.50 6.67
C SER A 5 14.95 8.80 5.90
N THR A 6 16.07 9.52 5.77
CA THR A 6 16.16 10.75 4.97
C THR A 6 15.68 10.56 3.53
N GLN A 7 15.83 9.37 2.94
CA GLN A 7 15.36 9.10 1.58
C GLN A 7 13.84 9.01 1.50
N MET A 8 13.17 8.41 2.50
CA MET A 8 11.71 8.41 2.56
C MET A 8 11.14 9.80 2.82
N MET A 9 11.78 10.60 3.68
CA MET A 9 11.40 12.00 3.89
C MET A 9 11.51 12.80 2.58
N LYS A 10 12.61 12.63 1.83
CA LYS A 10 12.77 13.28 0.52
C LYS A 10 11.68 12.88 -0.48
N LEU A 11 11.32 11.59 -0.52
CA LEU A 11 10.24 11.10 -1.37
C LEU A 11 8.92 11.76 -0.99
N ALA A 12 8.62 11.82 0.32
CA ALA A 12 7.41 12.43 0.82
C ALA A 12 7.36 13.94 0.52
N ASP A 13 8.45 14.66 0.74
CA ASP A 13 8.55 16.09 0.43
C ASP A 13 8.37 16.35 -1.07
N ALA A 14 9.01 15.55 -1.93
CA ALA A 14 8.96 15.70 -3.38
C ALA A 14 7.54 15.48 -3.94
N ASN A 15 6.77 14.59 -3.33
CA ASN A 15 5.42 14.23 -3.78
C ASN A 15 4.30 14.81 -2.90
N GLN A 16 4.63 15.67 -1.92
CA GLN A 16 3.69 16.24 -0.94
C GLN A 16 2.89 15.18 -0.16
N TRP A 17 3.54 14.07 0.18
CA TRP A 17 2.92 12.97 0.91
C TRP A 17 2.85 13.23 2.42
N LYS A 18 1.89 12.57 3.06
CA LYS A 18 1.71 12.63 4.52
C LYS A 18 2.73 11.74 5.20
N VAL A 19 3.32 12.25 6.28
CA VAL A 19 4.28 11.52 7.11
C VAL A 19 3.62 11.14 8.43
N ASN A 20 3.68 9.86 8.80
CA ASN A 20 3.32 9.37 10.13
C ASN A 20 4.60 8.90 10.85
N THR A 21 5.11 9.77 11.71
CA THR A 21 6.32 9.53 12.50
C THR A 21 6.13 8.52 13.64
N THR A 22 4.89 8.23 14.02
CA THR A 22 4.60 7.26 15.10
C THR A 22 4.84 5.84 14.61
N ASP A 23 4.40 5.55 13.39
CA ASP A 23 4.46 4.21 12.77
C ASP A 23 5.58 4.07 11.73
N ASP A 24 6.43 5.09 11.59
CA ASP A 24 7.49 5.18 10.58
C ASP A 24 6.98 4.95 9.14
N MET A 25 5.83 5.55 8.82
CA MET A 25 5.15 5.41 7.52
C MET A 25 5.01 6.74 6.78
N ILE A 26 4.88 6.65 5.46
CA ILE A 26 4.42 7.74 4.60
C ILE A 26 3.25 7.26 3.74
N PHE A 27 2.34 8.17 3.43
CA PHE A 27 1.11 7.91 2.67
C PHE A 27 0.95 8.93 1.56
N GLY A 28 0.66 8.47 0.35
CA GLY A 28 0.36 9.39 -0.72
C GLY A 28 -0.10 8.72 -1.99
N GLU A 29 -0.28 9.53 -3.02
CA GLU A 29 -0.74 9.12 -4.33
C GLU A 29 0.41 9.24 -5.33
N TYR A 30 0.51 8.27 -6.24
CA TYR A 30 1.41 8.29 -7.38
C TYR A 30 0.67 7.73 -8.59
N ASN A 31 0.61 8.51 -9.69
CA ASN A 31 -0.09 8.12 -10.92
C ASN A 31 -1.54 7.61 -10.69
N GLY A 32 -2.29 8.22 -9.77
CA GLY A 32 -3.66 7.84 -9.43
C GLY A 32 -3.79 6.73 -8.38
N TYR A 33 -2.73 5.95 -8.14
CA TYR A 33 -2.74 4.85 -7.15
C TYR A 33 -2.28 5.32 -5.78
N LEU A 34 -2.88 4.75 -4.73
CA LEU A 34 -2.58 5.09 -3.33
C LEU A 34 -1.50 4.16 -2.79
N PHE A 35 -0.51 4.73 -2.10
CA PHE A 35 0.61 3.99 -1.55
C PHE A 35 0.79 4.28 -0.06
N THR A 36 1.08 3.20 0.68
CA THR A 36 1.71 3.25 1.99
C THR A 36 3.14 2.74 1.85
N ILE A 37 4.11 3.52 2.32
CA ILE A 37 5.51 3.05 2.40
C ILE A 37 5.93 3.08 3.85
N LEU A 38 6.49 1.97 4.33
CA LEU A 38 7.05 1.85 5.68
C LEU A 38 8.49 1.34 5.63
N GLU A 39 9.25 1.68 6.66
CA GLU A 39 10.64 1.27 6.81
C GLU A 39 10.75 0.04 7.72
N GLY A 40 11.45 -0.98 7.24
CA GLY A 40 11.76 -2.18 7.99
C GLY A 40 13.27 -2.39 8.16
N LYS A 41 13.65 -3.40 8.95
CA LYS A 41 15.07 -3.72 9.15
C LYS A 41 15.68 -4.26 7.84
N ARG A 42 16.46 -3.41 7.16
CA ARG A 42 17.11 -3.70 5.86
C ARG A 42 16.14 -3.90 4.69
N PHE A 43 14.93 -3.33 4.78
CA PHE A 43 14.01 -3.30 3.65
C PHE A 43 13.11 -2.08 3.73
N LYS A 44 12.52 -1.70 2.59
CA LYS A 44 11.34 -0.83 2.56
C LYS A 44 10.17 -1.62 2.01
N ALA A 45 8.99 -1.50 2.61
CA ALA A 45 7.78 -2.10 2.09
C ALA A 45 6.95 -1.04 1.39
N VAL A 46 6.57 -1.31 0.15
CA VAL A 46 5.65 -0.52 -0.66
C VAL A 46 4.35 -1.30 -0.72
N ILE A 47 3.27 -0.70 -0.23
CA ILE A 47 1.97 -1.34 -0.06
C ILE A 47 0.93 -0.50 -0.81
N THR A 48 0.07 -1.15 -1.60
CA THR A 48 -0.94 -0.50 -2.45
C THR A 48 -2.19 -1.36 -2.52
N PRO A 49 -3.40 -0.76 -2.46
CA PRO A 49 -4.63 -1.51 -2.68
C PRO A 49 -4.69 -1.99 -4.13
N ILE A 50 -5.25 -3.18 -4.32
CA ILE A 50 -5.49 -3.83 -5.61
C ILE A 50 -6.91 -4.43 -5.64
N SER A 51 -7.87 -3.83 -4.92
CA SER A 51 -9.27 -4.28 -4.92
C SER A 51 -9.89 -4.20 -6.31
N GLY A 52 -10.79 -5.13 -6.61
CA GLY A 52 -11.38 -5.25 -7.94
C GLY A 52 -10.46 -5.90 -8.98
N ILE A 53 -9.25 -6.33 -8.61
CA ILE A 53 -8.36 -7.06 -9.51
C ILE A 53 -8.98 -8.38 -9.98
N SER A 54 -8.81 -8.70 -11.27
CA SER A 54 -9.21 -10.00 -11.81
C SER A 54 -8.17 -11.09 -11.46
N PRO A 55 -8.56 -12.37 -11.35
CA PRO A 55 -7.62 -13.46 -11.08
C PRO A 55 -6.47 -13.52 -12.11
N THR A 56 -6.78 -13.30 -13.39
CA THR A 56 -5.77 -13.29 -14.46
C THR A 56 -4.79 -12.12 -14.30
N ALA A 57 -5.28 -10.91 -14.01
CA ALA A 57 -4.40 -9.76 -13.76
C ALA A 57 -3.49 -10.01 -12.55
N LEU A 58 -4.04 -10.60 -11.47
CA LEU A 58 -3.28 -10.94 -10.28
C LEU A 58 -2.14 -11.92 -10.59
N GLU A 59 -2.44 -13.00 -11.33
CA GLU A 59 -1.43 -13.97 -11.78
C GLU A 59 -0.33 -13.30 -12.61
N GLN A 60 -0.69 -12.44 -13.57
CA GLN A 60 0.28 -11.74 -14.41
C GLN A 60 1.17 -10.77 -13.63
N ILE A 61 0.63 -10.09 -12.61
CA ILE A 61 1.42 -9.25 -11.72
C ILE A 61 2.39 -10.08 -10.89
N MET A 62 1.93 -11.19 -10.31
CA MET A 62 2.80 -12.08 -9.55
C MET A 62 3.94 -12.62 -10.42
N GLN A 63 3.62 -13.08 -11.65
CA GLN A 63 4.63 -13.56 -12.60
C GLN A 63 5.63 -12.46 -13.00
N TYR A 64 5.16 -11.23 -13.19
CA TYR A 64 6.03 -10.09 -13.47
C TYR A 64 7.00 -9.83 -12.32
N LEU A 65 6.50 -9.80 -11.08
CA LEU A 65 7.32 -9.57 -9.89
C LEU A 65 8.36 -10.68 -9.67
N ASP A 66 8.02 -11.93 -9.95
CA ASP A 66 8.97 -13.05 -9.96
C ASP A 66 10.08 -12.83 -10.99
N THR A 67 9.70 -12.48 -12.22
CA THR A 67 10.64 -12.27 -13.32
C THR A 67 11.55 -11.08 -13.07
N GLN A 68 11.03 -10.03 -12.43
CA GLN A 68 11.76 -8.79 -12.14
C GLN A 68 12.36 -8.73 -10.72
N LYS A 69 12.33 -9.85 -9.97
CA LYS A 69 12.78 -9.91 -8.58
C LYS A 69 14.19 -9.34 -8.38
N GLN A 70 15.11 -9.66 -9.29
CA GLN A 70 16.50 -9.20 -9.20
C GLN A 70 16.68 -7.73 -9.62
N SER A 71 16.05 -7.32 -10.73
CA SER A 71 16.16 -5.96 -11.27
C SER A 71 15.57 -4.92 -10.31
N LEU A 72 14.46 -5.28 -9.65
CA LEU A 72 13.80 -4.45 -8.65
C LEU A 72 14.36 -4.63 -7.24
N ARG A 73 15.33 -5.53 -7.04
CA ARG A 73 15.91 -5.89 -5.74
C ARG A 73 14.84 -6.31 -4.72
N LEU A 74 13.84 -7.06 -5.14
CA LEU A 74 12.77 -7.52 -4.23
C LEU A 74 13.33 -8.57 -3.29
N LEU A 75 13.04 -8.40 -2.00
CA LEU A 75 13.24 -9.43 -0.98
C LEU A 75 12.14 -10.49 -1.11
N ASN A 76 10.89 -10.02 -1.07
CA ASN A 76 9.68 -10.79 -1.32
C ASN A 76 8.55 -9.84 -1.73
N TYR A 77 7.43 -10.43 -2.14
CA TYR A 77 6.17 -9.74 -2.30
C TYR A 77 5.05 -10.70 -1.88
N ASP A 78 3.91 -10.14 -1.51
CA ASP A 78 2.71 -10.88 -1.14
C ASP A 78 1.47 -10.07 -1.55
N ALA A 79 0.38 -10.76 -1.87
CA ALA A 79 -0.91 -10.14 -2.11
C ALA A 79 -1.97 -10.82 -1.23
N SER A 80 -2.49 -10.06 -0.28
CA SER A 80 -3.46 -10.53 0.70
C SER A 80 -4.36 -9.38 1.13
N ASP A 81 -5.61 -9.72 1.47
CA ASP A 81 -6.61 -8.77 1.97
C ASP A 81 -6.77 -7.54 1.05
N ASN A 82 -6.72 -7.77 -0.25
CA ASN A 82 -6.77 -6.77 -1.32
C ASN A 82 -5.61 -5.75 -1.36
N PHE A 83 -4.48 -6.05 -0.73
CA PHE A 83 -3.27 -5.24 -0.83
C PHE A 83 -2.14 -6.04 -1.47
N LEU A 84 -1.39 -5.38 -2.36
CA LEU A 84 -0.08 -5.84 -2.79
C LEU A 84 0.97 -5.23 -1.87
N CYS A 85 1.81 -6.07 -1.26
CA CYS A 85 2.96 -5.65 -0.48
C CYS A 85 4.25 -6.10 -1.18
N VAL A 86 5.07 -5.15 -1.61
CA VAL A 86 6.37 -5.40 -2.23
C VAL A 86 7.47 -4.95 -1.26
N ARG A 87 8.30 -5.88 -0.79
CA ARG A 87 9.46 -5.56 0.07
C ARG A 87 10.72 -5.47 -0.76
N VAL A 88 11.32 -4.30 -0.75
CA VAL A 88 12.54 -3.99 -1.50
C VAL A 88 13.73 -4.08 -0.55
N LYS A 89 14.73 -4.87 -0.93
CA LYS A 89 15.92 -5.13 -0.12
C LYS A 89 16.81 -3.89 -0.05
N GLU A 90 17.07 -3.40 1.16
CA GLU A 90 18.13 -2.43 1.38
C GLU A 90 19.48 -3.13 1.49
N GLY A 91 20.49 -2.50 0.87
CA GLY A 91 21.85 -3.01 0.86
C GLY A 91 22.68 -2.36 1.97
N ILE A 92 23.97 -2.23 1.71
CA ILE A 92 24.84 -1.38 2.54
C ILE A 92 24.44 0.09 2.40
N PHE A 93 24.00 0.48 1.21
CA PHE A 93 23.45 1.80 0.94
C PHE A 93 21.91 1.77 0.95
N PRO A 94 21.27 2.76 1.61
CA PRO A 94 19.82 2.93 1.55
C PRO A 94 19.35 3.11 0.10
N ILE A 95 18.12 2.67 -0.20
CA ILE A 95 17.55 2.96 -1.52
C ILE A 95 17.27 4.46 -1.64
N SER A 96 17.59 5.04 -2.80
CA SER A 96 17.36 6.46 -3.04
C SER A 96 15.88 6.75 -3.28
N HIS A 97 15.45 8.00 -3.06
CA HIS A 97 14.09 8.42 -3.44
C HIS A 97 13.78 8.19 -4.91
N ASN A 98 14.70 8.51 -5.84
CA ASN A 98 14.53 8.20 -7.27
C ASN A 98 14.27 6.71 -7.55
N GLN A 99 14.97 5.82 -6.82
CA GLN A 99 14.74 4.37 -6.97
C GLN A 99 13.35 3.98 -6.46
N MET A 100 12.88 4.59 -5.36
CA MET A 100 11.53 4.39 -4.86
C MET A 100 10.48 4.89 -5.86
N GLU A 101 10.65 6.08 -6.44
CA GLU A 101 9.76 6.61 -7.49
C GLU A 101 9.73 5.70 -8.73
N MET A 102 10.87 5.14 -9.12
CA MET A 102 10.92 4.17 -10.22
C MET A 102 10.09 2.92 -9.90
N ILE A 103 10.16 2.40 -8.67
CA ILE A 103 9.33 1.26 -8.24
C ILE A 103 7.85 1.63 -8.26
N LEU A 104 7.47 2.81 -7.74
CA LEU A 104 6.10 3.30 -7.76
C LEU A 104 5.57 3.44 -9.19
N GLY A 105 6.39 3.99 -10.09
CA GLY A 105 6.05 4.14 -11.50
C GLY A 105 5.88 2.79 -12.21
N GLN A 106 6.75 1.81 -11.93
CA GLN A 106 6.64 0.48 -12.49
C GLN A 106 5.39 -0.26 -12.00
N LEU A 107 5.08 -0.19 -10.71
CA LEU A 107 3.87 -0.78 -10.15
C LEU A 107 2.62 -0.11 -10.73
N SER A 108 2.57 1.22 -10.73
CA SER A 108 1.42 1.97 -11.27
C SER A 108 1.20 1.70 -12.77
N GLY A 109 2.29 1.64 -13.55
CA GLY A 109 2.21 1.30 -14.97
C GLY A 109 1.77 -0.15 -15.23
N LEU A 110 2.16 -1.07 -14.35
CA LEU A 110 1.69 -2.46 -14.39
C LEU A 110 0.19 -2.56 -14.07
N PHE A 111 -0.28 -1.76 -13.11
CA PHE A 111 -1.68 -1.71 -12.72
C PHE A 111 -2.57 -1.13 -13.83
N ASP A 112 -2.11 -0.06 -14.47
CA ASP A 112 -2.79 0.53 -15.63
C ASP A 112 -2.84 -0.47 -16.81
N LEU A 113 -1.73 -1.16 -17.09
CA LEU A 113 -1.66 -2.17 -18.15
C LEU A 113 -2.66 -3.33 -17.96
N TYR A 114 -2.93 -3.72 -16.71
CA TYR A 114 -3.88 -4.79 -16.38
C TYR A 114 -5.22 -4.27 -15.87
N GLU A 115 -5.52 -2.99 -16.13
CA GLU A 115 -6.81 -2.34 -15.87
C GLU A 115 -7.28 -2.46 -14.41
N ILE A 116 -6.34 -2.36 -13.45
CA ILE A 116 -6.68 -2.35 -12.02
C ILE A 116 -7.25 -0.97 -11.66
N PRO A 117 -8.47 -0.89 -11.10
CA PRO A 117 -9.11 0.37 -10.76
C PRO A 117 -8.36 1.10 -9.63
N ALA A 118 -7.85 2.29 -9.93
CA ALA A 118 -7.11 3.12 -8.97
C ALA A 118 -7.98 3.70 -7.84
N ASP A 119 -9.29 3.83 -8.10
CA ASP A 119 -10.28 4.41 -7.19
C ASP A 119 -11.20 3.37 -6.55
N ALA A 120 -10.90 2.07 -6.66
CA ALA A 120 -11.72 1.02 -6.07
C ALA A 120 -11.71 1.03 -4.54
N CYS A 121 -12.90 0.88 -3.97
CA CYS A 121 -13.11 0.65 -2.55
C CYS A 121 -12.41 -0.63 -2.11
N VAL A 122 -11.63 -0.55 -1.03
CA VAL A 122 -10.84 -1.69 -0.58
C VAL A 122 -11.69 -2.91 -0.20
N ILE A 123 -12.94 -2.68 0.23
CA ILE A 123 -13.86 -3.70 0.76
C ILE A 123 -14.70 -4.35 -0.34
N CYS A 124 -15.31 -3.56 -1.22
CA CYS A 124 -16.28 -4.07 -2.20
C CYS A 124 -15.80 -4.03 -3.65
N GLY A 125 -14.66 -3.37 -3.95
CA GLY A 125 -14.11 -3.25 -5.31
C GLY A 125 -14.77 -2.18 -6.20
N GLU A 126 -15.90 -1.61 -5.79
CA GLU A 126 -16.58 -0.54 -6.53
C GLU A 126 -15.89 0.82 -6.34
N THR A 127 -15.98 1.72 -7.32
CA THR A 127 -15.39 3.07 -7.26
C THR A 127 -15.79 3.84 -6.01
N ALA A 128 -14.80 4.35 -5.27
CA ALA A 128 -14.95 5.16 -4.07
C ALA A 128 -14.14 6.46 -4.18
N GLN A 129 -14.78 7.59 -3.87
CA GLN A 129 -14.15 8.91 -3.90
C GLN A 129 -13.40 9.26 -2.60
N ARG A 130 -13.72 8.56 -1.50
CA ARG A 130 -13.16 8.86 -0.19
C ARG A 130 -11.89 8.04 0.03
N ARG A 131 -10.82 8.75 0.39
CA ARG A 131 -9.53 8.17 0.80
C ARG A 131 -9.47 8.06 2.32
N GLY A 132 -8.82 7.02 2.83
CA GLY A 132 -8.71 6.79 4.26
C GLY A 132 -7.70 5.70 4.59
N LEU A 133 -7.71 5.26 5.84
CA LEU A 133 -6.90 4.15 6.30
C LEU A 133 -7.80 2.94 6.60
N TYR A 134 -7.47 1.79 6.01
CA TYR A 134 -8.04 0.50 6.39
C TYR A 134 -6.91 -0.38 6.91
N MET A 135 -7.03 -0.86 8.16
CA MET A 135 -5.95 -1.59 8.86
C MET A 135 -4.61 -0.82 8.88
N GLY A 136 -4.65 0.51 8.89
CA GLY A 136 -3.46 1.38 8.87
C GLY A 136 -2.86 1.60 7.47
N LEU A 137 -3.44 1.03 6.41
CA LEU A 137 -2.98 1.15 5.03
C LEU A 137 -3.85 2.14 4.25
N PHE A 138 -3.22 2.93 3.39
CA PHE A 138 -3.87 4.01 2.66
C PHE A 138 -4.62 3.48 1.43
N CYS A 139 -5.93 3.74 1.37
CA CYS A 139 -6.81 3.18 0.34
C CYS A 139 -8.06 4.05 0.11
N ASN A 140 -8.83 3.71 -0.94
CA ASN A 140 -10.18 4.24 -1.12
C ASN A 140 -11.18 3.36 -0.35
N LEU A 141 -12.19 3.98 0.26
CA LEU A 141 -13.15 3.27 1.10
C LEU A 141 -14.48 4.04 1.19
N HIS A 142 -15.60 3.41 0.80
CA HIS A 142 -16.92 3.98 1.08
C HIS A 142 -17.17 4.05 2.58
N LYS A 143 -17.88 5.10 3.03
CA LYS A 143 -18.29 5.22 4.43
C LYS A 143 -19.17 4.05 4.88
N ALA A 144 -20.04 3.54 4.00
CA ALA A 144 -20.91 2.42 4.31
C ALA A 144 -20.14 1.09 4.50
N CYS A 145 -18.98 0.94 3.84
CA CYS A 145 -18.21 -0.30 3.88
C CYS A 145 -17.28 -0.45 5.10
N GLU A 146 -17.17 0.55 5.98
CA GLU A 146 -16.27 0.50 7.15
C GLU A 146 -16.59 -0.64 8.13
N GLN A 147 -17.83 -1.11 8.13
CA GLN A 147 -18.33 -2.14 9.05
C GLN A 147 -18.76 -3.42 8.32
N GLU A 148 -18.54 -3.49 7.01
CA GLU A 148 -18.94 -4.62 6.19
C GLU A 148 -17.80 -5.64 6.07
N ASP A 149 -18.16 -6.88 5.75
CA ASP A 149 -17.19 -7.92 5.43
C ASP A 149 -16.55 -7.64 4.07
N MET A 150 -15.23 -7.80 4.00
CA MET A 150 -14.43 -7.57 2.80
C MET A 150 -14.59 -8.72 1.79
N ILE A 151 -14.79 -8.34 0.52
CA ILE A 151 -14.65 -9.26 -0.61
C ILE A 151 -13.17 -9.39 -0.91
N ASP A 152 -12.59 -10.57 -0.72
CA ASP A 152 -11.18 -10.81 -1.00
C ASP A 152 -10.95 -11.19 -2.48
N PHE A 153 -10.50 -10.23 -3.27
CA PHE A 153 -10.13 -10.39 -4.67
C PHE A 153 -8.77 -11.11 -4.83
N THR A 154 -8.01 -11.27 -3.75
CA THR A 154 -6.71 -11.95 -3.73
C THR A 154 -6.79 -13.40 -3.25
N ALA A 155 -7.98 -13.89 -2.91
CA ALA A 155 -8.20 -15.22 -2.32
C ALA A 155 -7.66 -16.37 -3.18
N VAL A 156 -7.61 -16.22 -4.50
CA VAL A 156 -7.11 -17.25 -5.44
C VAL A 156 -5.64 -17.62 -5.23
N LEU A 157 -4.86 -16.76 -4.55
CA LEU A 157 -3.46 -17.05 -4.20
C LEU A 157 -3.34 -17.86 -2.90
N ARG A 158 -4.40 -17.95 -2.10
CA ARG A 158 -4.38 -18.75 -0.87
C ARG A 158 -4.62 -20.20 -1.26
N PRO A 159 -3.67 -21.13 -1.04
CA PRO A 159 -3.98 -22.54 -1.15
C PRO A 159 -5.09 -22.82 -0.13
N GLU A 160 -6.23 -23.35 -0.58
CA GLU A 160 -7.28 -23.77 0.34
C GLU A 160 -6.64 -24.72 1.36
N THR A 161 -6.58 -24.30 2.62
CA THR A 161 -6.30 -25.23 3.70
C THR A 161 -7.51 -26.14 3.76
N ASN A 162 -7.46 -27.23 2.99
CA ASN A 162 -8.48 -28.27 2.96
C ASN A 162 -8.88 -28.62 4.38
N GLY A 163 -10.19 -28.66 4.58
CA GLY A 163 -10.86 -28.80 5.87
C GLY A 163 -10.28 -29.91 6.74
N TYR A 164 -10.01 -29.55 7.98
CA TYR A 164 -10.04 -30.49 9.08
C TYR A 164 -11.47 -31.05 9.20
N GLU A 165 -11.71 -32.26 8.68
CA GLU A 165 -12.88 -33.06 9.06
C GLU A 165 -12.63 -33.66 10.46
N PRO A 166 -13.43 -33.31 11.49
CA PRO A 166 -13.32 -33.95 12.78
C PRO A 166 -14.10 -35.27 12.79
N GLY A 167 -13.37 -36.39 12.86
CA GLY A 167 -13.86 -37.74 13.22
C GLY A 167 -13.77 -38.74 12.06
N ALA A 168 -13.26 -39.97 12.19
CA ALA A 168 -12.93 -40.85 13.32
C ALA A 168 -12.15 -42.09 12.74
N PRO A 169 -11.87 -43.18 13.48
CA PRO A 169 -11.34 -43.35 14.83
C PRO A 169 -9.94 -44.05 14.83
N GLU A 170 -9.38 -44.18 16.02
CA GLU A 170 -8.13 -44.88 16.36
C GLU A 170 -8.07 -46.33 15.84
N GLY A 171 -6.89 -46.74 15.35
CA GLY A 171 -6.62 -48.16 15.09
C GLY A 171 -5.28 -48.47 14.42
N ALA A 172 -4.34 -48.94 15.23
CA ALA A 172 -3.27 -49.90 14.91
C ALA A 172 -2.01 -49.43 14.13
N GLY A 173 -0.94 -49.14 14.90
CA GLY A 173 0.28 -49.95 14.94
C GLY A 173 1.20 -49.99 13.70
N GLY A 174 2.38 -49.38 13.84
CA GLY A 174 3.53 -49.65 12.96
C GLY A 174 4.73 -48.75 13.24
N THR A 175 5.73 -49.28 13.95
CA THR A 175 7.04 -48.67 14.21
C THR A 175 7.91 -48.64 12.96
N VAL A 176 8.55 -47.51 12.64
CA VAL A 176 9.89 -47.47 12.01
C VAL A 176 10.64 -46.19 12.42
N GLU A 177 11.88 -46.36 12.91
CA GLU A 177 12.90 -45.31 13.08
C GLU A 177 13.30 -44.67 11.74
N THR A 178 13.53 -43.35 11.70
CA THR A 178 14.82 -42.76 11.24
C THR A 178 14.92 -41.24 11.44
N ALA A 179 16.05 -40.87 12.06
CA ALA A 179 16.88 -39.66 12.04
C ALA A 179 16.44 -38.33 11.36
N GLN A 180 16.48 -37.27 12.19
CA GLN A 180 17.18 -35.96 12.04
C GLN A 180 17.08 -35.12 10.75
N THR A 181 16.49 -33.93 10.88
CA THR A 181 17.09 -32.55 10.79
C THR A 181 15.91 -31.54 10.84
N ALA A 182 15.79 -30.62 11.83
CA ALA A 182 16.40 -29.28 11.89
C ALA A 182 16.11 -28.47 10.60
N GLU A 183 15.36 -27.37 10.52
CA GLU A 183 14.81 -26.37 11.44
C GLU A 183 13.64 -25.69 10.68
N ASP A 184 12.44 -25.56 11.25
CA ASP A 184 11.41 -24.66 10.73
C ASP A 184 10.85 -23.83 11.87
N THR A 185 11.26 -22.57 11.93
CA THR A 185 10.72 -21.59 12.87
C THR A 185 9.44 -21.02 12.28
N VAL A 186 8.32 -21.64 12.66
CA VAL A 186 6.97 -21.11 12.45
C VAL A 186 6.78 -19.88 13.34
N TYR A 187 6.72 -18.69 12.75
CA TYR A 187 6.16 -17.54 13.46
C TYR A 187 4.65 -17.68 13.46
N ALA A 188 4.11 -18.06 14.62
CA ALA A 188 2.70 -18.01 14.93
C ALA A 188 2.20 -16.57 14.82
N ALA A 189 1.22 -16.35 13.96
CA ALA A 189 0.42 -15.14 13.93
C ALA A 189 -0.63 -15.24 15.05
N GLU A 190 -0.40 -14.56 16.16
CA GLU A 190 -1.41 -14.31 17.18
C GLU A 190 -1.64 -12.81 17.35
N SER A 191 -2.93 -12.48 17.52
CA SER A 191 -3.48 -11.23 18.07
C SER A 191 -3.83 -10.13 17.07
N ARG A 192 -5.13 -10.06 16.72
CA ARG A 192 -5.80 -8.90 16.13
C ARG A 192 -5.65 -7.70 17.08
N PRO A 193 -5.09 -6.55 16.67
CA PRO A 193 -5.26 -5.32 17.42
C PRO A 193 -6.59 -4.66 17.05
N ALA A 194 -7.22 -4.05 18.04
CA ALA A 194 -8.46 -3.29 17.92
C ALA A 194 -8.31 -2.14 16.91
N VAL A 195 -9.36 -1.97 16.11
CA VAL A 195 -9.53 -0.87 15.15
C VAL A 195 -9.53 0.46 15.91
N ILE A 196 -8.48 1.25 15.76
CA ILE A 196 -8.48 2.66 16.16
C ILE A 196 -8.78 3.48 14.91
N SER A 197 -10.06 3.74 14.68
CA SER A 197 -10.53 4.69 13.67
C SER A 197 -10.34 6.11 14.19
N GLY A 198 -9.21 6.73 13.87
CA GLY A 198 -9.03 8.17 14.01
C GLY A 198 -9.40 8.89 12.70
N PRO A 199 -10.20 9.96 12.71
CA PRO A 199 -10.44 10.75 11.51
C PRO A 199 -9.12 11.42 11.09
N VAL A 200 -8.69 11.18 9.85
CA VAL A 200 -7.69 12.02 9.19
C VAL A 200 -8.35 13.39 9.00
N GLN A 201 -7.83 14.41 9.67
CA GLN A 201 -8.31 15.78 9.50
C GLN A 201 -8.19 16.17 8.01
N GLU A 202 -9.33 16.45 7.40
CA GLU A 202 -9.41 17.11 6.11
C GLU A 202 -8.82 18.52 6.28
N GLY A 203 -7.80 18.83 5.48
CA GLY A 203 -7.27 20.19 5.38
C GLY A 203 -8.35 21.12 4.80
N PRO A 204 -8.24 22.44 5.06
CA PRO A 204 -9.25 23.39 4.61
C PRO A 204 -9.36 23.39 3.08
N SER A 205 -10.58 23.33 2.58
CA SER A 205 -10.94 23.46 1.17
C SER A 205 -10.52 24.83 0.64
N GLU A 206 -9.66 24.85 -0.38
CA GLU A 206 -9.28 26.03 -1.13
C GLU A 206 -10.42 26.44 -2.09
N ASP A 207 -11.48 27.05 -1.56
CA ASP A 207 -12.58 27.63 -2.35
C ASP A 207 -12.96 29.02 -1.82
N GLU A 208 -11.96 29.88 -1.59
CA GLU A 208 -12.19 31.31 -1.41
C GLU A 208 -11.67 32.07 -2.64
N PRO A 209 -12.56 32.70 -3.45
CA PRO A 209 -12.12 33.51 -4.58
C PRO A 209 -11.42 34.78 -4.08
N PRO A 210 -10.31 35.21 -4.72
CA PRO A 210 -9.58 36.39 -4.28
C PRO A 210 -10.41 37.66 -4.45
N LEU A 211 -10.55 38.43 -3.37
CA LEU A 211 -11.05 39.80 -3.40
C LEU A 211 -10.25 40.63 -4.43
N ALA A 212 -10.97 41.21 -5.38
CA ALA A 212 -10.44 42.15 -6.35
C ALA A 212 -9.75 43.33 -5.64
N LYS A 213 -8.47 43.54 -5.96
CA LYS A 213 -7.74 44.75 -5.58
C LYS A 213 -8.13 45.87 -6.54
N GLU A 214 -8.76 46.93 -6.01
CA GLU A 214 -9.00 48.17 -6.73
C GLU A 214 -7.68 48.78 -7.21
N ALA A 215 -7.63 49.12 -8.49
CA ALA A 215 -6.51 49.83 -9.11
C ALA A 215 -6.51 51.31 -8.70
N PRO A 216 -5.34 51.93 -8.46
CA PRO A 216 -5.27 53.36 -8.20
C PRO A 216 -5.45 54.17 -9.49
N ALA A 217 -6.25 55.24 -9.38
CA ALA A 217 -6.58 56.18 -10.44
C ALA A 217 -5.36 56.94 -11.00
N ASP A 218 -5.33 57.06 -12.32
CA ASP A 218 -4.42 57.87 -13.12
C ASP A 218 -4.37 59.34 -12.69
N LYS A 219 -3.17 59.84 -12.38
CA LYS A 219 -2.87 61.27 -12.34
C LYS A 219 -2.51 61.73 -13.75
N GLN A 220 -3.42 62.48 -14.37
CA GLN A 220 -3.15 63.22 -15.60
C GLN A 220 -2.02 64.24 -15.39
N ALA A 221 -0.93 64.05 -16.13
CA ALA A 221 0.08 65.07 -16.38
C ALA A 221 -0.39 65.93 -17.56
N GLY A 222 -0.87 67.15 -17.27
CA GLY A 222 -1.10 68.20 -18.25
C GLY A 222 -0.09 69.32 -18.05
N GLY A 223 1.08 69.19 -18.67
CA GLY A 223 2.04 70.28 -18.79
C GLY A 223 2.13 70.71 -20.24
N GLN A 224 1.86 71.99 -20.51
CA GLN A 224 2.44 72.73 -21.62
C GLN A 224 2.39 74.24 -21.31
N PRO A 225 3.47 74.99 -21.58
CA PRO A 225 3.47 76.45 -21.61
C PRO A 225 2.79 77.01 -22.86
#